data_AF-A0A4Q3HX90-F1
#
_entry.id   AF-A0A4Q3HX90-F1
#
_cell.length_a   1.000
_cell.length_b   1.000
_cell.length_c   1.000
_cell.angle_alpha   90.00
_cell.angle_beta   90.00
_cell.angle_gamma   90.00
#
_symmetry.space_group_name_H-M   'P 1'
#
loop_
_entity.id
_entity.type
_entity.pdbx_description
1 polymer ?
#
loop_
_entity_poly.entity_id
_entity_poly.type
_entity_poly.pdbx_seq_one_letter_code
_entity_poly.pdbx_strand_id
1 'polypeptide(L)'
;TPELMGQYVSNVSDRIRGISGPPAKVMEMVKGFRVLARKVPVDEKNPGGDYTMDHTASIFLLKDGGRFAGTIAYGEDPAAAAKKLENLTKG
;
A
#
# COMPACT_ATOMS: atom_id res chain seq x y z
N THR A 1 -12.87 4.68 -5.76
CA THR A 1 -12.91 4.14 -7.14
C THR A 1 -11.55 4.34 -7.79
N PRO A 2 -11.26 3.76 -8.97
CA PRO A 2 -10.03 4.03 -9.71
C PRO A 2 -9.76 5.52 -9.95
N GLU A 3 -10.79 6.29 -10.28
CA GLU A 3 -10.69 7.73 -10.56
C GLU A 3 -10.26 8.51 -9.31
N LEU A 4 -10.94 8.28 -8.18
CA LEU A 4 -10.62 8.91 -6.91
C LEU A 4 -9.20 8.54 -6.44
N MET A 5 -8.80 7.28 -6.61
CA MET A 5 -7.45 6.83 -6.25
C MET A 5 -6.39 7.53 -7.12
N GLY A 6 -6.66 7.70 -8.41
CA GLY A 6 -5.79 8.46 -9.33
C GLY A 6 -5.64 9.92 -8.91
N GLN A 7 -6.75 10.60 -8.63
CA GLN A 7 -6.76 11.99 -8.15
C GLN A 7 -6.02 12.16 -6.82
N TYR A 8 -6.16 11.20 -5.90
CA TYR A 8 -5.50 11.25 -4.60
C TYR A 8 -3.98 11.21 -4.75
N VAL A 9 -3.44 10.23 -5.48
CA VAL A 9 -1.98 10.03 -5.60
C VAL A 9 -1.31 11.08 -6.49
N SER A 10 -2.03 11.67 -7.45
CA SER A 10 -1.48 12.72 -8.31
C SER A 10 -1.11 13.99 -7.55
N ASN A 11 -1.70 14.22 -6.38
CA ASN A 11 -1.32 15.34 -5.50
C ASN A 11 0.07 15.15 -4.86
N VAL A 12 0.64 13.94 -4.93
CA VAL A 12 1.97 13.62 -4.40
C VAL A 12 3.02 13.60 -5.52
N SER A 13 2.77 12.85 -6.60
CA SER A 13 3.65 12.79 -7.77
C SER A 13 2.96 12.10 -8.95
N ASP A 14 3.28 12.53 -10.17
CA ASP A 14 2.91 11.89 -11.44
C ASP A 14 3.57 10.52 -11.66
N ARG A 15 4.64 10.20 -10.91
CA ARG A 15 5.34 8.91 -10.96
C ARG A 15 4.60 7.79 -10.23
N ILE A 16 3.54 8.11 -9.47
CA ILE A 16 2.79 7.15 -8.66
C ILE A 16 1.53 6.73 -9.41
N ARG A 17 1.40 5.42 -9.69
CA ARG A 17 0.19 4.85 -10.28
C ARG A 17 -0.74 4.31 -9.18
N GLY A 18 -1.85 4.99 -8.96
CA GLY A 18 -2.93 4.50 -8.10
C GLY A 18 -3.63 3.30 -8.73
N ILE A 19 -3.84 2.22 -7.97
CA ILE A 19 -4.53 1.00 -8.41
C ILE A 19 -5.75 0.78 -7.51
N SER A 20 -6.93 0.63 -8.12
CA SER A 20 -8.18 0.32 -7.44
C SER A 20 -9.14 -0.37 -8.43
N GLY A 21 -10.32 -0.78 -7.98
CA GLY A 21 -11.29 -1.47 -8.82
C GLY A 21 -12.43 -2.10 -8.02
N PRO A 22 -13.10 -3.12 -8.58
CA PRO A 22 -14.14 -3.86 -7.87
C PRO A 22 -13.64 -4.37 -6.51
N PRO A 23 -14.40 -4.21 -5.41
CA PRO A 23 -13.95 -4.58 -4.07
C PRO A 23 -13.44 -6.02 -3.95
N ALA A 24 -14.09 -6.97 -4.63
CA ALA A 24 -13.66 -8.36 -4.65
C ALA A 24 -12.23 -8.54 -5.22
N LYS A 25 -11.89 -7.81 -6.29
CA LYS A 25 -10.54 -7.85 -6.90
C LYS A 25 -9.49 -7.19 -6.02
N VAL A 26 -9.84 -6.12 -5.32
CA VAL A 26 -8.95 -5.51 -4.33
C VAL A 26 -8.67 -6.50 -3.19
N MET A 27 -9.70 -7.21 -2.70
CA MET A 27 -9.54 -8.19 -1.63
C MET A 27 -8.78 -9.45 -2.07
N GLU A 28 -8.87 -9.85 -3.34
CA GLU A 28 -7.99 -10.89 -3.92
C GLU A 28 -6.52 -10.48 -3.81
N MET A 29 -6.18 -9.23 -4.16
CA MET A 29 -4.81 -8.70 -4.03
C MET A 29 -4.35 -8.65 -2.57
N VAL A 30 -5.19 -8.11 -1.67
CA VAL A 30 -4.89 -8.05 -0.23
C VAL A 30 -4.52 -9.43 0.32
N LYS A 31 -5.30 -10.46 -0.03
CA LYS A 31 -5.01 -11.86 0.36
C LYS A 31 -3.72 -12.38 -0.31
N GLY A 32 -3.55 -12.14 -1.60
CA GLY A 32 -2.40 -12.62 -2.37
C GLY A 32 -1.05 -12.10 -1.85
N PHE A 33 -1.02 -10.84 -1.40
CA PHE A 33 0.16 -10.21 -0.82
C PHE A 33 0.25 -10.34 0.71
N ARG A 34 -0.70 -11.05 1.35
CA ARG A 34 -0.79 -11.21 2.82
C ARG A 34 -0.81 -9.86 3.56
N VAL A 35 -1.51 -8.89 2.99
CA VAL A 35 -1.69 -7.54 3.55
C VAL A 35 -2.81 -7.56 4.58
N LEU A 36 -2.61 -6.85 5.70
CA LEU A 36 -3.66 -6.54 6.67
C LEU A 36 -4.51 -5.39 6.12
N ALA A 37 -5.83 -5.53 6.20
CA ALA A 37 -6.79 -4.47 5.94
C ALA A 37 -7.99 -4.67 6.85
N ARG A 38 -8.17 -3.79 7.84
CA ARG A 38 -9.22 -3.91 8.86
C ARG A 38 -9.82 -2.54 9.15
N LYS A 39 -11.15 -2.46 9.09
CA LYS A 39 -11.89 -1.30 9.57
C LYS A 39 -11.81 -1.23 11.10
N VAL A 40 -11.54 -0.04 11.63
CA VAL A 40 -11.52 0.26 13.06
C VAL A 40 -12.49 1.40 13.31
N PRO A 41 -13.60 1.18 14.04
CA PRO A 41 -14.52 2.26 14.39
C PRO A 41 -13.81 3.38 15.14
N VAL A 42 -14.14 4.63 14.83
CA VAL A 42 -13.62 5.79 15.58
C VAL A 42 -14.27 5.86 16.97
N ASP A 43 -15.56 5.49 17.06
CA ASP A 43 -16.30 5.37 18.31
C ASP A 43 -16.80 3.93 18.47
N GLU A 44 -16.28 3.21 19.47
CA GLU A 44 -16.69 1.84 19.76
C GLU A 44 -18.17 1.72 20.15
N LYS A 45 -18.78 2.79 20.66
CA LYS A 45 -20.20 2.83 21.00
C LYS A 45 -21.09 3.04 19.76
N ASN A 46 -20.50 3.46 18.64
CA ASN A 46 -21.18 3.62 17.37
C ASN A 46 -20.39 2.96 16.22
N PRO A 47 -20.35 1.63 16.14
CA PRO A 47 -19.55 0.91 15.14
C PRO A 47 -20.03 1.10 13.69
N GLY A 48 -21.21 1.68 13.48
CA GLY A 48 -21.74 2.04 12.16
C GLY A 48 -21.38 3.45 11.70
N GLY A 49 -20.73 4.25 12.56
CA GLY A 49 -20.28 5.61 12.23
C GLY A 49 -18.96 5.65 11.46
N ASP A 50 -18.17 6.69 11.70
CA ASP A 50 -16.87 6.86 11.06
C ASP A 50 -15.88 5.78 11.49
N TYR A 51 -14.95 5.46 10.60
CA TYR A 51 -13.93 4.45 10.82
C TYR A 51 -12.58 4.87 10.25
N THR A 52 -11.52 4.34 10.83
CA THR A 52 -10.17 4.32 10.27
C THR A 52 -9.85 2.93 9.72
N MET A 53 -8.74 2.82 9.01
CA MET A 53 -8.27 1.57 8.43
C MET A 53 -6.91 1.19 9.00
N ASP A 54 -6.89 0.13 9.80
CA ASP A 54 -5.65 -0.60 10.05
C ASP A 54 -5.21 -1.28 8.76
N HIS A 55 -3.95 -1.09 8.39
CA HIS A 55 -3.40 -1.67 7.18
C HIS A 55 -1.92 -2.00 7.31
N THR A 56 -1.40 -2.89 6.46
CA THR A 56 0.05 -3.08 6.33
C THR A 56 0.67 -1.78 5.80
N ALA A 57 1.53 -1.15 6.61
CA ALA A 57 2.19 0.10 6.26
C ALA A 57 3.57 -0.09 5.59
N SER A 58 4.00 -1.33 5.35
CA SER A 58 5.25 -1.62 4.63
C SER A 58 5.10 -1.45 3.13
N ILE A 59 6.15 -0.96 2.48
CA ILE A 59 6.27 -0.92 1.02
C ILE A 59 6.88 -2.24 0.54
N PHE A 60 6.24 -2.91 -0.41
CA PHE A 60 6.78 -4.12 -1.04
C PHE A 60 7.65 -3.74 -2.25
N LEU A 61 8.86 -4.31 -2.31
CA LEU A 61 9.78 -4.15 -3.43
C LEU A 61 9.69 -5.38 -4.33
N LEU A 62 9.31 -5.15 -5.59
CA LEU A 62 9.16 -6.20 -6.60
C LEU A 62 10.15 -5.92 -7.73
N LYS A 63 10.89 -6.96 -8.14
CA LYS A 63 11.71 -6.96 -9.35
C LYS A 63 10.85 -7.21 -10.59
N ASP A 64 11.50 -7.09 -11.75
CA ASP A 64 10.94 -7.49 -13.04
C ASP A 64 10.27 -8.87 -12.97
N GLY A 65 9.10 -8.98 -13.60
CA GLY A 65 8.25 -10.17 -13.51
C GLY A 65 7.49 -10.33 -12.18
N GLY A 66 7.54 -9.34 -11.29
CA GLY A 66 6.78 -9.35 -10.03
C GLY A 66 7.44 -10.16 -8.90
N ARG A 67 8.71 -10.54 -9.06
CA ARG A 67 9.43 -11.32 -8.04
C ARG A 67 9.68 -10.47 -6.80
N PHE A 68 9.24 -10.95 -5.64
CA PHE A 68 9.46 -10.27 -4.36
C PHE A 68 10.95 -10.16 -4.01
N ALA A 69 11.40 -8.96 -3.66
CA ALA A 69 12.79 -8.65 -3.32
C ALA A 69 12.98 -8.18 -1.88
N GLY A 70 11.91 -7.74 -1.21
CA GLY A 70 11.97 -7.28 0.17
C GLY A 70 10.94 -6.21 0.47
N THR A 71 11.08 -5.56 1.63
CA THR A 71 10.21 -4.47 2.06
C THR A 71 10.99 -3.27 2.59
N ILE A 72 10.34 -2.11 2.59
CA ILE A 72 10.71 -0.93 3.39
C ILE A 72 9.66 -0.81 4.50
N ALA A 73 10.10 -0.79 5.76
CA ALA A 73 9.20 -0.66 6.89
C ALA A 73 8.66 0.76 7.05
N TYR A 74 7.54 0.91 7.75
CA TYR A 74 7.05 2.22 8.14
C TYR A 74 8.05 2.89 9.09
N GLY A 75 8.41 4.15 8.80
CA GLY A 75 9.41 4.89 9.58
C GLY A 75 10.84 4.34 9.46
N GLU A 76 11.13 3.52 8.45
CA GLU A 76 12.50 3.08 8.20
C GLU A 76 13.42 4.26 7.88
N ASP A 77 14.67 4.17 8.34
CA ASP A 77 15.69 5.18 8.06
C ASP A 77 15.76 5.49 6.54
N PRO A 78 15.70 6.76 6.12
CA PRO A 78 15.69 7.12 4.71
C PRO A 78 16.91 6.65 3.93
N ALA A 79 18.09 6.58 4.55
CA ALA A 79 19.30 6.11 3.88
C ALA A 79 19.25 4.58 3.67
N ALA A 80 18.74 3.83 4.64
CA ALA A 80 18.46 2.40 4.49
C ALA A 80 17.42 2.12 3.38
N ALA A 81 16.32 2.89 3.37
CA ALA A 81 15.28 2.79 2.34
C ALA A 81 15.83 3.08 0.94
N ALA A 82 16.60 4.17 0.77
CA ALA A 82 17.27 4.50 -0.48
C ALA A 82 18.22 3.38 -0.94
N LYS A 83 18.98 2.79 0.00
CA LYS A 83 19.88 1.69 -0.33
C LYS A 83 19.16 0.45 -0.84
N LYS A 84 18.00 0.12 -0.27
CA LYS A 84 17.16 -0.98 -0.76
C LYS A 84 16.65 -0.72 -2.18
N LEU A 85 16.27 0.53 -2.49
CA LEU A 85 15.88 0.93 -3.84
C LEU A 85 17.04 0.82 -4.84
N GLU A 86 18.24 1.27 -4.48
CA GLU A 86 19.45 1.08 -5.31
C GLU A 86 19.75 -0.40 -5.57
N ASN A 87 19.58 -1.25 -4.57
CA ASN A 87 19.83 -2.68 -4.71
C ASN A 87 18.75 -3.35 -5.58
N LEU A 88 17.52 -2.84 -5.53
CA LEU A 88 16.41 -3.32 -6.35
C LEU A 88 16.71 -3.17 -7.85
N THR A 89 17.34 -2.07 -8.26
CA THR A 89 17.60 -1.74 -9.68
C THR A 89 18.83 -2.44 -10.27
N LYS A 90 19.67 -3.09 -9.45
CA LYS A 90 20.96 -3.67 -9.88
C LYS A 90 20.89 -5.06 -10.51
N GLY A 91 19.70 -5.61 -10.74
CA GLY A 91 19.53 -6.85 -11.53
C GLY A 91 18.12 -7.38 -11.46
#